data_AF-W7WWK3-F1
#
_entry.id   AF-W7WWK3-F1
#
_cell.length_a   1.000
_cell.length_b   1.000
_cell.length_c   1.000
_cell.angle_alpha   90.00
_cell.angle_beta   90.00
_cell.angle_gamma   90.00
#
_symmetry.space_group_name_H-M   'P 1'
#
loop_
_entity.id
_entity.type
_entity.pdbx_description
1 polymer ?
#
loop_
_entity_poly.entity_id
_entity_poly.type
_entity_poly.pdbx_seq_one_letter_code
_entity_poly.pdbx_strand_id
1 'polypeptide(L)'
;MATALELLRTAAVPVPLIGDGVDRWLAPRVVTALRAAGIRTLADLTLRVPRRRRWWVGIAGLGVSGARQIEAFFAAHPDLSDRARALVVTTAPDDVVPWEKIVVPHEVDGTMGLHRAPRASCVLRANNDYEAVQAWLSLHEAPATLRAYRKEAERLMLWAIVERGVALSSLATEDAVAYRAFLRQPSPRQRWVGPASPRTAAEWRPFAGCLSTRSRGYALSVLSSMFRWLIERRYVLANPFAGIKVRGAKQATLDTTRVFPKASGSS
;
A
#
# COMPACT_ATOMS: atom_id res chain seq x y z
N MET A 1 24.47 -43.41 29.52
CA MET A 1 24.53 -42.72 28.20
C MET A 1 23.36 -43.05 27.26
N ALA A 2 22.46 -43.99 27.57
CA ALA A 2 21.27 -44.28 26.73
C ALA A 2 20.14 -43.22 26.85
N THR A 3 20.04 -42.56 28.01
CA THR A 3 18.91 -41.66 28.34
C THR A 3 18.85 -40.35 27.54
N ALA A 4 19.98 -39.87 27.00
CA ALA A 4 20.03 -38.62 26.23
C ALA A 4 19.50 -38.77 24.79
N LEU A 5 19.57 -39.98 24.23
CA LEU A 5 19.07 -40.29 22.88
C LEU A 5 17.56 -40.59 22.88
N GLU A 6 17.04 -41.18 23.96
CA GLU A 6 15.60 -41.41 24.14
C GLU A 6 14.79 -40.10 24.21
N LEU A 7 15.34 -39.05 24.82
CA LEU A 7 14.69 -37.73 24.94
C LEU A 7 14.59 -36.97 23.60
N LEU A 8 15.50 -37.24 22.64
CA LEU A 8 15.44 -36.65 21.30
C LEU A 8 14.45 -37.38 20.38
N ARG A 9 14.11 -38.64 20.68
CA ARG A 9 13.12 -39.43 19.92
C ARG A 9 11.67 -39.03 20.22
N THR A 10 11.41 -38.46 21.40
CA THR A 10 10.08 -38.00 21.86
C THR A 10 9.91 -36.48 21.82
N ALA A 11 10.96 -35.73 21.51
CA ALA A 11 10.87 -34.29 21.32
C ALA A 11 9.98 -33.99 20.11
N ALA A 12 8.79 -33.46 20.38
CA ALA A 12 7.90 -32.97 19.34
C ALA A 12 8.67 -32.01 18.43
N VAL A 13 8.54 -32.16 17.11
CA VAL A 13 9.14 -31.24 16.14
C VAL A 13 8.68 -29.83 16.53
N PRO A 14 9.61 -28.91 16.85
CA PRO A 14 9.21 -27.57 17.25
C PRO A 14 8.36 -26.96 16.13
N VAL A 15 7.26 -26.32 16.50
CA VAL A 15 6.39 -25.60 15.57
C VAL A 15 6.79 -24.13 15.58
N PRO A 16 7.06 -23.50 14.43
CA PRO A 16 7.52 -22.12 14.42
C PRO A 16 6.41 -21.15 14.82
N LEU A 17 6.79 -20.13 15.60
CA LEU A 17 5.94 -19.06 16.07
C LEU A 17 6.34 -17.73 15.44
N ILE A 18 5.38 -16.85 15.22
CA ILE A 18 5.57 -15.50 14.65
C ILE A 18 6.64 -14.67 15.39
N GLY A 19 6.75 -14.82 16.71
CA GLY A 19 7.73 -14.13 17.55
C GLY A 19 9.12 -14.79 17.58
N ASP A 20 9.30 -15.95 16.96
CA ASP A 20 10.60 -16.62 16.93
C ASP A 20 11.62 -15.80 16.14
N GLY A 21 12.87 -15.81 16.63
CA GLY A 21 14.01 -15.28 15.90
C GLY A 21 14.23 -16.05 14.60
N VAL A 22 14.59 -15.35 13.53
CA VAL A 22 14.89 -15.97 12.22
C VAL A 22 16.05 -16.97 12.29
N ASP A 23 16.96 -16.80 13.24
CA ASP A 23 18.11 -17.67 13.51
C ASP A 23 17.75 -19.05 14.04
N ARG A 24 16.56 -19.21 14.61
CA ARG A 24 16.06 -20.49 15.10
C ARG A 24 15.63 -21.42 13.95
N TRP A 25 15.33 -20.85 12.78
CA TRP A 25 14.66 -21.56 11.68
C TRP A 25 15.39 -21.50 10.35
N LEU A 26 16.28 -20.51 10.16
CA LEU A 26 16.94 -20.26 8.88
C LEU A 26 18.46 -20.43 8.97
N ALA A 27 19.09 -20.68 7.82
CA ALA A 27 20.53 -20.88 7.74
C ALA A 27 21.31 -19.61 8.17
N PRO A 28 22.45 -19.74 8.86
CA PRO A 28 23.21 -18.60 9.41
C PRO A 28 23.55 -17.50 8.39
N ARG A 29 23.91 -17.88 7.16
CA ARG A 29 24.21 -16.93 6.08
C ARG A 29 23.00 -16.06 5.71
N VAL A 30 21.82 -16.68 5.66
CA VAL A 30 20.55 -15.99 5.38
C VAL A 30 20.19 -15.06 6.54
N VAL A 31 20.34 -15.54 7.77
CA VAL A 31 20.10 -14.78 9.00
C VAL A 31 20.96 -13.53 9.07
N THR A 32 22.25 -13.60 8.72
CA THR A 32 23.13 -12.43 8.71
C THR A 32 22.61 -11.36 7.75
N ALA A 33 22.21 -11.74 6.53
CA ALA A 33 21.65 -10.82 5.55
C ALA A 33 20.31 -10.22 6.02
N LEU A 34 19.43 -11.04 6.60
CA LEU A 34 18.13 -10.60 7.14
C LEU A 34 18.30 -9.61 8.29
N ARG A 35 19.17 -9.91 9.27
CA ARG A 35 19.44 -9.03 10.41
C ARG A 35 20.07 -7.71 9.98
N ALA A 36 20.98 -7.73 9.00
CA ALA A 36 21.54 -6.51 8.42
C ALA A 36 20.46 -5.64 7.74
N ALA A 37 19.39 -6.25 7.22
CA ALA A 37 18.22 -5.57 6.70
C ALA A 37 17.14 -5.25 7.76
N GLY A 38 17.45 -5.42 9.06
CA GLY A 38 16.57 -5.12 10.18
C GLY A 38 15.51 -6.20 10.49
N ILE A 39 15.52 -7.33 9.78
CA ILE A 39 14.57 -8.43 9.95
C ILE A 39 15.12 -9.39 11.00
N ARG A 40 14.46 -9.48 12.16
CA ARG A 40 14.95 -10.29 13.29
C ARG A 40 14.02 -11.44 13.65
N THR A 41 12.74 -11.31 13.38
CA THR A 41 11.71 -12.31 13.71
C THR A 41 11.05 -12.89 12.47
N LEU A 42 10.40 -14.05 12.62
CA LEU A 42 9.57 -14.61 11.56
C LEU A 42 8.43 -13.65 11.18
N ALA A 43 7.86 -12.91 12.12
CA ALA A 43 6.90 -11.84 11.85
C ALA A 43 7.47 -10.80 10.87
N ASP A 44 8.62 -10.18 11.20
CA ASP A 44 9.30 -9.19 10.34
C ASP A 44 9.51 -9.72 8.91
N LEU A 45 9.88 -11.01 8.82
CA LEU A 45 10.13 -11.67 7.56
C LEU A 45 8.83 -11.90 6.78
N THR A 46 7.76 -12.32 7.44
CA THR A 46 6.47 -12.59 6.80
C THR A 46 5.80 -11.30 6.31
N LEU A 47 6.08 -10.15 6.93
CA LEU A 47 5.67 -8.83 6.42
C LEU A 47 6.33 -8.47 5.09
N ARG A 48 7.53 -8.98 4.84
CA ARG A 48 8.41 -8.56 3.73
C ARG A 48 8.44 -9.56 2.56
N VAL A 49 8.18 -10.84 2.80
CA VAL A 49 8.48 -11.98 1.90
C VAL A 49 7.33 -12.45 0.99
N PRO A 50 6.14 -12.86 1.49
CA PRO A 50 5.24 -13.71 0.71
C PRO A 50 4.45 -13.00 -0.40
N ARG A 51 4.56 -11.67 -0.53
CA ARG A 51 3.69 -10.88 -1.43
C ARG A 51 4.39 -10.31 -2.66
N ARG A 52 5.67 -10.63 -2.91
CA ARG A 52 6.51 -9.91 -3.88
C ARG A 52 7.38 -10.85 -4.70
N ARG A 53 7.28 -10.78 -6.05
CA ARG A 53 8.29 -11.40 -6.93
C ARG A 53 9.63 -10.72 -6.69
N ARG A 54 10.71 -11.49 -6.47
CA ARG A 54 12.08 -10.98 -6.28
C ARG A 54 12.27 -10.06 -5.05
N TRP A 55 11.54 -10.30 -3.96
CA TRP A 55 11.61 -9.50 -2.72
C TRP A 55 13.02 -9.39 -2.11
N TRP A 56 13.89 -10.36 -2.38
CA TRP A 56 15.26 -10.43 -1.89
C TRP A 56 16.23 -9.44 -2.54
N VAL A 57 15.88 -8.83 -3.68
CA VAL A 57 16.78 -7.93 -4.44
C VAL A 57 17.22 -6.71 -3.64
N GLY A 58 16.42 -6.26 -2.67
CA GLY A 58 16.76 -5.14 -1.78
C GLY A 58 17.56 -5.52 -0.52
N ILE A 59 17.90 -6.81 -0.34
CA ILE A 59 18.60 -7.30 0.86
C ILE A 59 20.01 -7.71 0.46
N ALA A 60 20.98 -6.87 0.83
CA ALA A 60 22.39 -7.16 0.60
C ALA A 60 22.79 -8.50 1.23
N GLY A 61 23.36 -9.40 0.42
CA GLY A 61 23.75 -10.75 0.86
C GLY A 61 22.66 -11.82 0.76
N LEU A 62 21.42 -11.48 0.34
CA LEU A 62 20.35 -12.46 0.11
C LEU A 62 20.15 -12.74 -1.38
N GLY A 63 20.67 -13.87 -1.85
CA GLY A 63 20.52 -14.32 -3.24
C GLY A 63 19.23 -15.11 -3.50
N VAL A 64 18.99 -15.42 -4.78
CA VAL A 64 17.81 -16.18 -5.25
C VAL A 64 17.65 -17.51 -4.51
N SER A 65 18.74 -18.23 -4.27
CA SER A 65 18.70 -19.52 -3.56
C SER A 65 18.26 -19.37 -2.10
N GLY A 66 18.75 -18.33 -1.40
CA GLY A 66 18.33 -18.05 -0.03
C GLY A 66 16.86 -17.62 0.03
N ALA A 67 16.40 -16.85 -0.95
CA ALA A 67 15.00 -16.48 -1.05
C ALA A 67 14.07 -17.68 -1.29
N ARG A 68 14.44 -18.60 -2.20
CA ARG A 68 13.69 -19.84 -2.45
C ARG A 68 13.62 -20.73 -1.22
N GLN A 69 14.67 -20.79 -0.41
CA GLN A 69 14.66 -21.55 0.84
C GLN A 69 13.65 -20.96 1.84
N ILE A 70 13.59 -19.63 1.95
CA ILE A 70 12.61 -18.96 2.82
C ILE A 70 11.18 -19.15 2.29
N GLU A 71 10.99 -19.05 0.98
CA GLU A 71 9.69 -19.31 0.34
C GLU A 71 9.22 -20.75 0.59
N ALA A 72 10.12 -21.73 0.45
CA ALA A 72 9.84 -23.14 0.76
C ALA A 72 9.52 -23.35 2.25
N PHE A 73 10.21 -22.65 3.15
CA PHE A 73 9.92 -22.69 4.59
C PHE A 73 8.50 -22.21 4.91
N PHE A 74 8.07 -21.08 4.34
CA PHE A 74 6.71 -20.58 4.55
C PHE A 74 5.64 -21.43 3.84
N ALA A 75 5.96 -22.03 2.69
CA ALA A 75 5.07 -22.98 2.02
C ALA A 75 4.83 -24.26 2.86
N ALA A 76 5.83 -24.69 3.63
CA ALA A 76 5.72 -25.81 4.56
C ALA A 76 4.99 -25.45 5.87
N HIS A 77 4.82 -24.16 6.18
CA HIS A 77 4.17 -23.67 7.40
C HIS A 77 3.09 -22.61 7.07
N PRO A 78 1.99 -23.01 6.40
CA PRO A 78 0.93 -22.07 6.00
C PRO A 78 0.33 -21.31 7.19
N ASP A 79 0.25 -21.96 8.36
CA ASP A 79 -0.27 -21.38 9.61
C ASP A 79 0.49 -20.13 10.07
N LEU A 80 1.81 -20.06 9.81
CA LEU A 80 2.60 -18.86 10.09
C LEU A 80 2.21 -17.71 9.18
N SER A 81 2.01 -17.99 7.90
CA SER A 81 1.60 -16.99 6.91
C SER A 81 0.22 -16.45 7.22
N ASP A 82 -0.69 -17.31 7.68
CA ASP A 82 -2.04 -16.93 8.10
C ASP A 82 -2.05 -16.13 9.41
N ARG A 83 -1.25 -16.54 10.42
CA ARG A 83 -1.08 -15.78 11.67
C ARG A 83 -0.40 -14.44 11.46
N ALA A 84 0.63 -14.37 10.63
CA ALA A 84 1.25 -13.09 10.26
C ALA A 84 0.30 -12.21 9.46
N ARG A 85 -0.55 -12.79 8.58
CA ARG A 85 -1.61 -12.06 7.90
C ARG A 85 -2.62 -11.50 8.90
N ALA A 86 -2.99 -12.26 9.92
CA ALA A 86 -3.84 -11.78 11.01
C ALA A 86 -3.19 -10.62 11.79
N LEU A 87 -1.88 -10.69 12.06
CA LEU A 87 -1.14 -9.57 12.69
C LEU A 87 -1.06 -8.32 11.79
N VAL A 88 -0.82 -8.46 10.48
CA VAL A 88 -0.87 -7.33 9.51
C VAL A 88 -2.23 -6.67 9.51
N VAL A 89 -3.29 -7.47 9.58
CA VAL A 89 -4.67 -6.97 9.70
C VAL A 89 -4.87 -6.22 11.01
N THR A 90 -4.09 -6.51 12.06
CA THR A 90 -4.14 -5.81 13.36
C THR A 90 -3.26 -4.56 13.42
N THR A 91 -2.28 -4.40 12.52
CA THR A 91 -1.40 -3.19 12.47
C THR A 91 -1.75 -2.21 11.35
N ALA A 92 -2.57 -2.62 10.38
CA ALA A 92 -3.27 -1.67 9.51
C ALA A 92 -4.20 -0.79 10.37
N PRO A 93 -4.43 0.49 10.03
CA PRO A 93 -5.44 1.28 10.73
C PRO A 93 -6.78 0.52 10.67
N ASP A 94 -7.26 0.04 11.82
CA ASP A 94 -8.54 -0.69 11.91
C ASP A 94 -9.74 0.19 11.48
N ASP A 95 -9.54 1.51 11.55
CA ASP A 95 -10.55 2.51 11.20
C ASP A 95 -9.99 3.59 10.26
N VAL A 96 -10.92 4.24 9.56
CA VAL A 96 -10.62 5.33 8.64
C VAL A 96 -10.41 6.63 9.40
N VAL A 97 -9.35 7.36 9.05
CA VAL A 97 -9.03 8.65 9.68
C VAL A 97 -8.79 9.73 8.62
N PRO A 98 -9.04 11.02 8.95
CA PRO A 98 -8.72 12.12 8.05
C PRO A 98 -7.23 12.15 7.68
N TRP A 99 -6.91 12.64 6.48
CA TRP A 99 -5.58 12.78 5.89
C TRP A 99 -4.50 13.24 6.87
N GLU A 100 -4.76 14.34 7.59
CA GLU A 100 -3.88 14.95 8.58
C GLU A 100 -3.57 14.07 9.80
N LYS A 101 -4.34 13.01 10.03
CA LYS A 101 -4.16 12.03 11.12
C LYS A 101 -3.69 10.68 10.61
N ILE A 102 -3.53 10.50 9.29
CA ILE A 102 -3.10 9.22 8.72
C ILE A 102 -1.67 8.93 9.18
N VAL A 103 -1.50 7.82 9.88
CA VAL A 103 -0.21 7.17 10.09
C VAL A 103 -0.21 5.91 9.25
N VAL A 104 0.57 5.89 8.16
CA VAL A 104 0.61 4.74 7.26
C VAL A 104 1.63 3.73 7.78
N PRO A 105 1.24 2.46 8.03
CA PRO A 105 2.19 1.42 8.39
C PRO A 105 3.23 1.22 7.28
N HIS A 106 4.47 0.92 7.67
CA HIS A 106 5.59 0.82 6.73
C HIS A 106 5.36 -0.23 5.63
N GLU A 107 4.56 -1.27 5.90
CA GLU A 107 4.26 -2.34 4.97
C GLU A 107 3.43 -1.88 3.77
N VAL A 108 2.64 -0.82 3.96
CA VAL A 108 1.69 -0.27 2.99
C VAL A 108 1.92 1.23 2.73
N ASP A 109 3.05 1.78 3.17
CA ASP A 109 3.42 3.19 2.95
C ASP A 109 3.85 3.50 1.50
N GLY A 110 4.16 2.46 0.72
CA GLY A 110 4.57 2.59 -0.68
C GLY A 110 6.06 2.83 -0.88
N THR A 111 6.90 2.87 0.18
CA THR A 111 8.39 2.82 0.10
C THR A 111 8.87 1.77 -0.91
N MET A 112 8.17 0.63 -0.91
CA MET A 112 8.41 -0.51 -1.78
C MET A 112 7.19 -0.78 -2.68
N GLY A 113 6.45 0.20 -3.20
CA GLY A 113 5.28 -0.05 -4.05
C GLY A 113 5.56 -0.94 -5.28
N LEU A 114 4.62 -1.82 -5.67
CA LEU A 114 4.81 -2.74 -6.80
C LEU A 114 5.03 -2.01 -8.13
N HIS A 115 4.32 -0.89 -8.33
CA HIS A 115 4.43 -0.06 -9.53
C HIS A 115 5.28 1.18 -9.29
N ARG A 116 6.06 1.22 -8.21
CA ARG A 116 6.98 2.32 -7.93
C ARG A 116 8.12 2.31 -8.95
N ALA A 117 8.41 3.48 -9.51
CA ALA A 117 9.53 3.63 -10.42
C ALA A 117 10.88 3.63 -9.66
N PRO A 118 12.02 3.32 -10.32
CA PRO A 118 13.32 3.34 -9.68
C PRO A 118 13.63 4.69 -9.02
N ARG A 119 14.02 4.68 -7.74
CA ARG A 119 14.24 5.89 -6.92
C ARG A 119 15.22 6.87 -7.54
N ALA A 120 16.26 6.36 -8.22
CA ALA A 120 17.28 7.15 -8.90
C ALA A 120 16.72 8.01 -10.06
N SER A 121 15.59 7.60 -10.65
CA SER A 121 14.91 8.36 -11.72
C SER A 121 13.78 9.26 -11.21
N CYS A 122 13.38 9.11 -9.95
CA CYS A 122 12.27 9.85 -9.35
C CYS A 122 12.68 11.29 -9.07
N VAL A 123 11.94 12.24 -9.64
CA VAL A 123 12.17 13.68 -9.47
C VAL A 123 11.70 14.17 -8.09
N LEU A 124 10.80 13.42 -7.45
CA LEU A 124 10.30 13.78 -6.12
C LEU A 124 11.31 13.41 -5.03
N ARG A 125 11.35 14.24 -3.98
CA ARG A 125 12.00 13.90 -2.71
C ARG A 125 11.20 12.91 -1.88
N ALA A 126 9.91 12.73 -2.21
CA ALA A 126 9.00 11.83 -1.53
C ALA A 126 9.55 10.40 -1.45
N ASN A 127 9.55 9.86 -0.23
CA ASN A 127 10.03 8.53 0.09
C ASN A 127 8.88 7.52 0.26
N ASN A 128 7.64 7.97 0.39
CA ASN A 128 6.43 7.13 0.48
C ASN A 128 5.25 7.76 -0.29
N ASP A 129 4.13 7.04 -0.36
CA ASP A 129 2.95 7.45 -1.14
C ASP A 129 2.28 8.68 -0.56
N TYR A 130 2.23 8.78 0.77
CA TYR A 130 1.67 9.94 1.47
C TYR A 130 2.40 11.23 1.07
N GLU A 131 3.72 11.23 1.13
CA GLU A 131 4.57 12.36 0.72
C GLU A 131 4.42 12.69 -0.77
N ALA A 132 4.32 11.67 -1.62
CA ALA A 132 4.19 11.88 -3.06
C ALA A 132 2.85 12.52 -3.44
N VAL A 133 1.77 12.06 -2.82
CA VAL A 133 0.44 12.67 -2.99
C VAL A 133 0.41 14.07 -2.36
N GLN A 134 1.06 14.29 -1.23
CA GLN A 134 1.16 15.62 -0.63
C GLN A 134 1.91 16.60 -1.54
N ALA A 135 2.98 16.16 -2.21
CA ALA A 135 3.69 16.96 -3.21
C ALA A 135 2.83 17.28 -4.45
N TRP A 136 1.92 16.37 -4.84
CA TRP A 136 0.95 16.66 -5.89
C TRP A 136 -0.10 17.69 -5.43
N LEU A 137 -0.62 17.53 -4.21
CA LEU A 137 -1.61 18.44 -3.64
C LEU A 137 -1.07 19.87 -3.50
N SER A 138 0.22 20.04 -3.17
CA SER A 138 0.83 21.37 -3.02
C SER A 138 0.93 22.19 -4.31
N LEU A 139 0.63 21.60 -5.48
CA LEU A 139 0.56 22.32 -6.76
C LEU A 139 -0.69 23.21 -6.88
N HIS A 140 -1.68 23.03 -6.01
CA HIS A 140 -2.98 23.68 -6.13
C HIS A 140 -3.14 24.80 -5.11
N GLU A 141 -3.05 26.05 -5.57
CA GLU A 141 -3.19 27.24 -4.71
C GLU A 141 -4.64 27.51 -4.29
N ALA A 142 -5.61 27.21 -5.17
CA ALA A 142 -7.02 27.46 -4.89
C ALA A 142 -7.53 26.55 -3.75
N PRO A 143 -7.95 27.11 -2.58
CA PRO A 143 -8.29 26.30 -1.41
C PRO A 143 -9.45 25.33 -1.65
N ALA A 144 -10.42 25.70 -2.50
CA ALA A 144 -11.54 24.83 -2.85
C ALA A 144 -11.09 23.60 -3.66
N THR A 145 -10.20 23.79 -4.64
CA THR A 145 -9.62 22.72 -5.46
C THR A 145 -8.77 21.79 -4.61
N LEU A 146 -7.89 22.35 -3.77
CA LEU A 146 -7.06 21.59 -2.84
C LEU A 146 -7.92 20.69 -1.92
N ARG A 147 -8.97 21.24 -1.30
CA ARG A 147 -9.89 20.46 -0.46
C ARG A 147 -10.58 19.35 -1.23
N ALA A 148 -11.04 19.63 -2.45
CA ALA A 148 -11.71 18.64 -3.28
C ALA A 148 -10.75 17.51 -3.70
N TYR A 149 -9.52 17.84 -4.09
CA TYR A 149 -8.52 16.87 -4.54
C TYR A 149 -8.00 16.03 -3.36
N ARG A 150 -7.68 16.66 -2.22
CA ARG A 150 -7.30 15.96 -0.99
C ARG A 150 -8.37 14.95 -0.58
N LYS A 151 -9.65 15.33 -0.65
CA LYS A 151 -10.76 14.43 -0.31
C LYS A 151 -10.79 13.18 -1.17
N GLU A 152 -10.59 13.28 -2.48
CA GLU A 152 -10.61 12.09 -3.35
C GLU A 152 -9.33 11.25 -3.20
N ALA A 153 -8.16 11.89 -3.03
CA ALA A 153 -6.90 11.20 -2.76
C ALA A 153 -6.92 10.43 -1.43
N GLU A 154 -7.44 11.06 -0.37
CA GLU A 154 -7.67 10.47 0.95
C GLU A 154 -8.56 9.22 0.87
N ARG A 155 -9.72 9.34 0.22
CA ARG A 155 -10.64 8.21 0.06
C ARG A 155 -9.98 7.02 -0.62
N LEU A 156 -9.14 7.27 -1.63
CA LEU A 156 -8.42 6.20 -2.31
C LEU A 156 -7.35 5.59 -1.41
N MET A 157 -6.54 6.42 -0.75
CA MET A 157 -5.44 5.96 0.10
C MET A 157 -5.95 5.11 1.26
N LEU A 158 -6.97 5.59 1.96
CA LEU A 158 -7.62 4.82 3.02
C LEU A 158 -8.18 3.50 2.49
N TRP A 159 -8.85 3.52 1.34
CA TRP A 159 -9.44 2.29 0.77
C TRP A 159 -8.36 1.27 0.37
N ALA A 160 -7.26 1.73 -0.23
CA ALA A 160 -6.14 0.86 -0.60
C ALA A 160 -5.52 0.19 0.64
N ILE A 161 -5.33 0.96 1.72
CA ILE A 161 -4.76 0.45 2.96
C ILE A 161 -5.74 -0.50 3.66
N VAL A 162 -6.98 -0.06 3.90
CA VAL A 162 -7.92 -0.75 4.79
C VAL A 162 -8.65 -1.91 4.10
N GLU A 163 -9.08 -1.73 2.85
CA GLU A 163 -9.85 -2.76 2.13
C GLU A 163 -8.98 -3.69 1.29
N ARG A 164 -7.79 -3.24 0.87
CA ARG A 164 -6.89 -4.04 0.03
C ARG A 164 -5.61 -4.45 0.73
N GLY A 165 -5.20 -3.78 1.81
CA GLY A 165 -3.94 -4.05 2.48
C GLY A 165 -2.72 -3.78 1.58
N VAL A 166 -2.83 -2.82 0.66
CA VAL A 166 -1.76 -2.47 -0.27
C VAL A 166 -1.49 -0.97 -0.28
N ALA A 167 -0.25 -0.61 -0.61
CA ALA A 167 0.13 0.76 -0.89
C ALA A 167 -0.57 1.31 -2.14
N LEU A 168 -0.74 2.64 -2.20
CA LEU A 168 -1.32 3.34 -3.36
C LEU A 168 -0.49 3.10 -4.63
N SER A 169 0.84 3.08 -4.51
CA SER A 169 1.77 2.77 -5.59
C SER A 169 1.82 1.27 -5.96
N SER A 170 1.02 0.43 -5.33
CA SER A 170 0.84 -0.99 -5.70
C SER A 170 -0.49 -1.28 -6.38
N LEU A 171 -1.40 -0.30 -6.49
CA LEU A 171 -2.70 -0.49 -7.10
C LEU A 171 -2.59 -0.88 -8.58
N ALA A 172 -3.33 -1.91 -8.98
CA ALA A 172 -3.47 -2.36 -10.36
C ALA A 172 -4.81 -1.87 -10.98
N THR A 173 -5.01 -2.14 -12.27
CA THR A 173 -6.25 -1.75 -12.97
C THR A 173 -7.48 -2.45 -12.37
N GLU A 174 -7.34 -3.68 -11.90
CA GLU A 174 -8.37 -4.45 -11.20
C GLU A 174 -8.81 -3.75 -9.91
N ASP A 175 -7.88 -3.13 -9.19
CA ASP A 175 -8.18 -2.34 -7.99
C ASP A 175 -8.94 -1.07 -8.34
N ALA A 176 -8.60 -0.40 -9.44
CA ALA A 176 -9.39 0.76 -9.89
C ALA A 176 -10.82 0.37 -10.29
N VAL A 177 -11.02 -0.82 -10.87
CA VAL A 177 -12.37 -1.35 -11.14
C VAL A 177 -13.12 -1.64 -9.84
N ALA A 178 -12.46 -2.26 -8.86
CA ALA A 178 -13.04 -2.54 -7.54
C ALA A 178 -13.38 -1.24 -6.80
N TYR A 179 -12.48 -0.25 -6.81
CA TYR A 179 -12.71 1.06 -6.21
C TYR A 179 -13.89 1.79 -6.86
N ARG A 180 -14.00 1.74 -8.20
CA ARG A 180 -15.17 2.29 -8.90
C ARG A 180 -16.48 1.65 -8.45
N ALA A 181 -16.50 0.35 -8.19
CA ALA A 181 -17.67 -0.35 -7.65
C ALA A 181 -17.95 0.08 -6.21
N PHE A 182 -16.91 0.12 -5.38
CA PHE A 182 -16.96 0.59 -4.00
C PHE A 182 -17.54 2.02 -3.87
N LEU A 183 -17.16 2.96 -4.74
CA LEU A 183 -17.74 4.32 -4.73
C LEU A 183 -19.26 4.35 -4.95
N ARG A 184 -19.85 3.30 -5.55
CA ARG A 184 -21.31 3.19 -5.71
C ARG A 184 -21.99 2.77 -4.41
N GLN A 185 -21.30 1.98 -3.60
CA GLN A 185 -21.81 1.41 -2.36
C GLN A 185 -20.64 1.10 -1.42
N PRO A 186 -20.16 2.09 -0.64
CA PRO A 186 -19.05 1.87 0.27
C PRO A 186 -19.42 0.86 1.37
N SER A 187 -18.59 -0.16 1.57
CA SER A 187 -18.82 -1.26 2.52
C SER A 187 -17.54 -1.62 3.27
N PRO A 188 -17.59 -1.94 4.59
CA PRO A 188 -18.78 -1.93 5.44
C PRO A 188 -19.27 -0.50 5.73
N ARG A 189 -20.59 -0.26 5.72
CA ARG A 189 -21.14 1.11 5.82
C ARG A 189 -20.72 1.85 7.08
N GLN A 190 -20.64 1.17 8.23
CA GLN A 190 -20.27 1.76 9.51
C GLN A 190 -18.84 2.35 9.52
N ARG A 191 -17.94 1.77 8.73
CA ARG A 191 -16.56 2.26 8.58
C ARG A 191 -16.46 3.39 7.57
N TRP A 192 -17.24 3.38 6.49
CA TRP A 192 -17.01 4.30 5.38
C TRP A 192 -18.01 5.44 5.29
N VAL A 193 -19.20 5.27 5.86
CA VAL A 193 -20.35 6.15 5.69
C VAL A 193 -20.83 6.66 7.03
N GLY A 194 -20.90 7.97 7.19
CA GLY A 194 -21.38 8.65 8.40
C GLY A 194 -22.08 9.96 8.07
N PRO A 195 -22.60 10.68 9.08
CA PRO A 195 -23.13 12.02 8.88
C PRO A 195 -22.04 12.98 8.36
N ALA A 196 -22.46 14.11 7.80
CA ALA A 196 -21.54 15.18 7.42
C ALA A 196 -20.97 15.84 8.68
N SER A 197 -19.84 15.34 9.16
CA SER A 197 -19.17 15.84 10.37
C SER A 197 -17.87 16.60 10.07
N PRO A 198 -17.44 17.50 10.98
CA PRO A 198 -16.11 18.08 10.94
C PRO A 198 -15.03 17.00 10.98
N ARG A 199 -13.87 17.26 10.35
CA ARG A 199 -12.75 16.30 10.29
C ARG A 199 -12.09 16.04 11.65
N THR A 200 -12.31 16.93 12.61
CA THR A 200 -11.85 16.76 13.99
C THR A 200 -12.72 15.80 14.79
N ALA A 201 -13.97 15.56 14.35
CA ALA A 201 -14.95 14.76 15.06
C ALA A 201 -14.61 13.26 15.02
N ALA A 202 -14.95 12.53 16.07
CA ALA A 202 -14.64 11.10 16.19
C ALA A 202 -15.50 10.25 15.26
N GLU A 203 -16.73 10.68 15.01
CA GLU A 203 -17.69 10.03 14.11
C GLU A 203 -17.48 10.39 12.63
N TRP A 204 -16.41 11.13 12.31
CA TRP A 204 -16.09 11.48 10.93
C TRP A 204 -15.90 10.23 10.07
N ARG A 205 -16.45 10.28 8.86
CA ARG A 205 -16.32 9.22 7.85
C ARG A 205 -15.99 9.82 6.47
N PRO A 206 -15.22 9.13 5.62
CA PRO A 206 -14.83 9.64 4.29
C PRO A 206 -16.01 9.90 3.33
N PHE A 207 -17.15 9.23 3.55
CA PHE A 207 -18.35 9.38 2.76
C PHE A 207 -19.54 9.77 3.63
N ALA A 208 -20.38 10.69 3.12
CA ALA A 208 -21.69 10.99 3.69
C ALA A 208 -22.81 10.08 3.14
N GLY A 209 -22.47 9.19 2.21
CA GLY A 209 -23.40 8.32 1.49
C GLY A 209 -22.79 7.79 0.20
N CYS A 210 -23.59 7.03 -0.55
CA CYS A 210 -23.21 6.56 -1.88
C CYS A 210 -22.99 7.74 -2.85
N LEU A 211 -21.96 7.67 -3.69
CA LEU A 211 -21.71 8.75 -4.65
C LEU A 211 -22.63 8.64 -5.88
N SER A 212 -23.17 9.78 -6.31
CA SER A 212 -23.90 9.91 -7.57
C SER A 212 -22.98 9.59 -8.77
N THR A 213 -23.57 9.27 -9.93
CA THR A 213 -22.82 9.00 -11.16
C THR A 213 -21.84 10.11 -11.51
N ARG A 214 -22.27 11.38 -11.37
CA ARG A 214 -21.43 12.55 -11.60
C ARG A 214 -20.27 12.62 -10.60
N SER A 215 -20.53 12.46 -9.30
CA SER A 215 -19.50 12.52 -8.27
C SER A 215 -18.47 11.40 -8.39
N ARG A 216 -18.90 10.19 -8.80
CA ARG A 216 -17.99 9.08 -9.12
C ARG A 216 -17.09 9.41 -10.31
N GLY A 217 -17.68 9.95 -11.39
CA GLY A 217 -16.92 10.37 -12.57
C GLY A 217 -15.87 11.44 -12.23
N TYR A 218 -16.24 12.41 -11.40
CA TYR A 218 -15.31 13.42 -10.89
C TYR A 218 -14.18 12.80 -10.08
N ALA A 219 -14.49 11.95 -9.10
CA ALA A 219 -13.48 11.30 -8.25
C ALA A 219 -12.44 10.52 -9.07
N LEU A 220 -12.88 9.68 -10.02
CA LEU A 220 -11.98 8.91 -10.87
C LEU A 220 -11.15 9.80 -11.82
N SER A 221 -11.71 10.92 -12.28
CA SER A 221 -10.97 11.89 -13.09
C SER A 221 -9.84 12.53 -12.30
N VAL A 222 -10.12 12.98 -11.06
CA VAL A 222 -9.12 13.54 -10.14
C VAL A 222 -8.01 12.53 -9.87
N LEU A 223 -8.37 11.29 -9.53
CA LEU A 223 -7.39 10.23 -9.27
C LEU A 223 -6.55 9.91 -10.52
N SER A 224 -7.18 9.83 -11.69
CA SER A 224 -6.45 9.65 -12.96
C SER A 224 -5.46 10.79 -13.23
N SER A 225 -5.83 12.04 -12.92
CA SER A 225 -4.93 13.19 -13.07
C SER A 225 -3.76 13.16 -12.08
N MET A 226 -4.00 12.76 -10.84
CA MET A 226 -2.96 12.56 -9.82
C MET A 226 -1.93 11.52 -10.27
N PHE A 227 -2.39 10.35 -10.69
CA PHE A 227 -1.48 9.28 -11.17
C PHE A 227 -0.73 9.69 -12.45
N ARG A 228 -1.35 10.46 -13.35
CA ARG A 228 -0.65 10.99 -14.53
C ARG A 228 0.53 11.86 -14.12
N TRP A 229 0.33 12.79 -13.19
CA TRP A 229 1.40 13.62 -12.67
C TRP A 229 2.48 12.80 -11.94
N LEU A 230 2.09 11.80 -11.14
CA LEU A 230 3.04 10.92 -10.47
C LEU A 230 3.90 10.13 -11.46
N ILE A 231 3.37 9.75 -12.63
CA ILE A 231 4.15 9.14 -13.72
C ILE A 231 5.12 10.15 -14.35
N GLU A 232 4.65 11.37 -14.63
CA GLU A 232 5.49 12.45 -15.18
C GLU A 232 6.69 12.75 -14.26
N ARG A 233 6.51 12.66 -12.94
CA ARG A 233 7.59 12.82 -11.95
C ARG A 233 8.38 11.55 -11.67
N ARG A 234 8.10 10.47 -12.40
CA ARG A 234 8.73 9.15 -12.26
C ARG A 234 8.62 8.61 -10.83
N TYR A 235 7.47 8.84 -10.18
CA TYR A 235 7.17 8.24 -8.87
C TYR A 235 6.56 6.84 -9.05
N VAL A 236 5.57 6.69 -9.94
CA VAL A 236 4.99 5.41 -10.33
C VAL A 236 5.13 5.16 -11.83
N LEU A 237 5.04 3.91 -12.24
CA LEU A 237 5.20 3.47 -13.63
C LEU A 237 3.88 3.42 -14.41
N ALA A 238 2.75 3.30 -13.71
CA ALA A 238 1.44 3.06 -14.32
C ALA A 238 0.32 3.83 -13.62
N ASN A 239 -0.75 4.11 -14.38
CA ASN A 239 -1.95 4.75 -13.88
C ASN A 239 -3.07 3.70 -13.81
N PRO A 240 -3.45 3.21 -12.62
CA PRO A 240 -4.48 2.18 -12.50
C PRO A 240 -5.86 2.68 -12.97
N PHE A 241 -6.08 4.00 -12.98
CA PHE A 241 -7.32 4.64 -13.42
C PHE A 241 -7.35 4.97 -14.92
N ALA A 242 -6.29 4.67 -15.67
CA ALA A 242 -6.29 4.87 -17.12
C ALA A 242 -7.42 4.06 -17.77
N GLY A 243 -8.26 4.72 -18.59
CA GLY A 243 -9.36 4.06 -19.30
C GLY A 243 -10.59 3.69 -18.45
N ILE A 244 -10.58 3.94 -17.13
CA ILE A 244 -11.73 3.64 -16.27
C ILE A 244 -12.85 4.67 -16.51
N LYS A 245 -13.96 4.21 -17.10
CA LYS A 245 -15.14 5.04 -17.41
C LYS A 245 -16.31 4.78 -16.45
N VAL A 246 -17.12 5.82 -16.20
CA VAL A 246 -18.42 5.71 -15.52
C VAL A 246 -19.52 5.97 -16.55
N ARG A 247 -20.36 4.96 -16.83
CA ARG A 247 -21.50 5.10 -17.75
C ARG A 247 -22.44 6.20 -17.23
N GLY A 248 -22.82 7.14 -18.10
CA GLY A 248 -23.72 8.25 -17.77
C GLY A 248 -23.07 9.48 -17.10
N ALA A 249 -21.76 9.46 -16.84
CA ALA A 249 -21.05 10.67 -16.42
C ALA A 249 -20.59 11.46 -17.66
N LYS A 250 -20.98 12.73 -17.79
CA LYS A 250 -20.29 13.66 -18.71
C LYS A 250 -18.85 13.82 -18.21
N GLN A 251 -17.86 13.82 -19.10
CA GLN A 251 -16.46 14.06 -18.72
C GLN A 251 -16.39 15.36 -17.93
N ALA A 252 -15.94 15.28 -16.67
CA ALA A 252 -15.63 16.48 -15.91
C ALA A 252 -14.40 17.10 -16.58
N THR A 253 -14.57 18.28 -17.18
CA THR A 253 -13.45 19.14 -17.58
C THR A 253 -12.74 19.55 -16.31
N LEU A 254 -11.69 18.81 -15.94
CA LEU A 254 -10.76 19.24 -14.91
C LEU A 254 -10.02 20.45 -15.48
N ASP A 255 -9.98 21.54 -14.73
CA ASP A 255 -9.18 22.72 -15.04
C ASP A 255 -7.69 22.37 -14.88
N THR A 256 -7.20 21.64 -15.87
CA THR A 256 -5.82 21.15 -16.01
C THR A 256 -4.93 22.23 -16.62
N THR A 257 -5.53 23.32 -17.08
CA THR A 257 -4.92 24.41 -17.84
C THR A 257 -3.97 25.30 -17.04
N ARG A 258 -3.76 25.08 -15.74
CA ARG A 258 -2.83 25.86 -14.91
C ARG A 258 -1.58 25.12 -14.39
N VAL A 259 -1.37 23.84 -14.71
CA VAL A 259 -0.27 23.05 -14.08
C VAL A 259 0.76 22.47 -15.08
N PHE A 260 0.59 22.68 -16.39
CA PHE A 260 1.55 22.18 -17.38
C PHE A 260 2.31 23.33 -18.05
N PRO A 261 3.50 23.75 -17.57
CA PRO A 261 4.40 24.47 -18.44
C PRO A 261 4.85 23.48 -19.52
N LYS A 262 4.45 23.75 -20.77
CA LYS A 262 5.02 23.10 -21.96
C LYS A 262 6.53 23.29 -21.88
N ALA A 263 7.29 22.19 -21.78
CA ALA A 263 8.72 22.27 -22.02
C ALA A 263 8.91 22.62 -23.50
N SER A 264 9.15 23.89 -23.77
CA SER A 264 9.63 24.37 -25.07
C SER A 264 11.06 23.86 -25.24
N GLY A 265 11.22 22.77 -25.98
CA GLY A 265 12.51 22.42 -26.58
C GLY A 265 12.80 23.42 -27.69
N SER A 266 13.81 24.26 -27.50
CA SER A 266 14.44 25.02 -28.58
C SER A 266 15.02 24.02 -29.58
N SER A 267 14.69 24.22 -30.85
CA SER A 267 15.56 23.80 -31.95
C SER A 267 16.79 24.71 -32.03
#